data_AF-A0A5C1AZ37-F1
#
_entry.id   AF-A0A5C1AZ37-F1
#
_cell.length_a   1.000
_cell.length_b   1.000
_cell.length_c   1.000
_cell.angle_alpha   90.00
_cell.angle_beta   90.00
_cell.angle_gamma   90.00
#
_symmetry.space_group_name_H-M   'P 1'
#
loop_
_entity.id
_entity.type
_entity.pdbx_description
1 polymer ?
#
loop_
_entity_poly.entity_id
_entity_poly.type
_entity_poly.pdbx_seq_one_letter_code
_entity_poly.pdbx_strand_id
1 'polypeptide(L)'
;MSADIISVTRGSSPLILSMPHPGTALPPEVAAALNERGRLVEDTDWHMRRLYDFAAHFQPTIVEAQLSRFVIDLNRDPAGASLYPGQETTDLVPTTTFDGAPIWQMAPDAAEIERRKAAYFQPYHQALTAEIARVQAEHGYCVLWDCHSIKSVIPRLFEGTLPTLNLGTNSGESCAPSVEGAAIAAMASQPFTQVLNGRFKGGWITRHYGRPFERVHALQMEIALSAYLGEEAAPWTFDEAKAAPLQTALSAIIAAALDAARTLERSRS
;
A
#
# COMPACT_ATOMS: atom_id res chain seq x y z
N MET A 1 7.33 26.42 4.18
CA MET A 1 7.79 25.38 5.12
C MET A 1 7.40 24.05 4.49
N SER A 2 8.36 23.20 4.12
CA SER A 2 8.04 21.86 3.64
C SER A 2 7.45 21.11 4.83
N ALA A 3 6.15 20.82 4.81
CA ALA A 3 5.64 19.78 5.70
C ALA A 3 6.40 18.49 5.36
N ASP A 4 6.82 17.74 6.38
CA ASP A 4 7.48 16.46 6.16
C ASP A 4 6.54 15.55 5.36
N ILE A 5 6.85 15.34 4.08
CA ILE A 5 6.01 14.60 3.12
C ILE A 5 5.98 13.10 3.40
N ILE A 6 6.90 12.63 4.25
CA ILE A 6 7.10 11.24 4.63
C ILE A 6 7.33 11.22 6.14
N SER A 7 6.67 10.30 6.85
CA SER A 7 6.96 9.99 8.24
C SER A 7 7.61 8.60 8.34
N VAL A 8 8.60 8.47 9.22
CA VAL A 8 9.23 7.18 9.53
C VAL A 8 9.14 6.95 11.04
N THR A 9 8.40 5.92 11.44
CA THR A 9 8.39 5.41 12.83
C THR A 9 9.25 4.16 12.88
N ARG A 10 10.42 4.19 13.53
CA ARG A 10 11.30 3.02 13.60
C ARG A 10 10.82 2.03 14.65
N GLY A 11 10.84 0.75 14.28
CA GLY A 11 10.62 -0.39 15.17
C GLY A 11 11.85 -1.31 15.22
N SER A 12 11.72 -2.40 15.97
CA SER A 12 12.80 -3.33 16.33
C SER A 12 12.53 -4.77 15.89
N SER A 13 11.68 -4.95 14.89
CA SER A 13 11.34 -6.26 14.32
C SER A 13 11.65 -6.31 12.83
N PRO A 14 11.65 -7.52 12.21
CA PRO A 14 11.87 -7.65 10.77
C PRO A 14 10.70 -7.14 9.91
N LEU A 15 9.65 -6.58 10.51
CA LEU A 15 8.46 -6.07 9.82
C LEU A 15 8.62 -4.60 9.44
N ILE A 16 8.37 -4.29 8.18
CA ILE A 16 8.14 -2.93 7.69
C ILE A 16 6.71 -2.82 7.18
N LEU A 17 5.96 -1.84 7.66
CA LEU A 17 4.69 -1.41 7.08
C LEU A 17 4.95 -0.24 6.13
N SER A 18 4.70 -0.44 4.85
CA SER A 18 4.74 0.59 3.81
C SER A 18 3.33 1.13 3.60
N MET A 19 3.12 2.42 3.83
CA MET A 19 1.83 3.09 3.65
C MET A 19 1.99 4.24 2.64
N PRO A 20 1.95 3.97 1.34
CA PRO A 20 2.22 4.98 0.31
C PRO A 20 1.04 5.93 0.05
N HIS A 21 -0.18 5.58 0.43
CA HIS A 21 -1.40 6.27 0.01
C HIS A 21 -2.34 6.83 1.10
N PRO A 22 -2.03 6.87 2.43
CA PRO A 22 -2.96 7.46 3.40
C PRO A 22 -2.90 8.99 3.49
N GLY A 23 -1.89 9.60 2.86
CA GLY A 23 -1.68 11.03 2.89
C GLY A 23 -2.80 11.80 2.18
N THR A 24 -3.14 12.96 2.72
CA THR A 24 -4.14 13.88 2.12
C THR A 24 -3.55 15.25 1.80
N ALA A 25 -2.28 15.49 2.14
CA ALA A 25 -1.64 16.77 1.90
C ALA A 25 -1.52 17.05 0.39
N LEU A 26 -1.89 18.27 0.01
CA LEU A 26 -1.75 18.80 -1.33
C LEU A 26 -0.82 20.02 -1.25
N PRO A 27 0.35 20.00 -1.91
CA PRO A 27 1.17 21.20 -2.08
C PRO A 27 0.33 22.34 -2.67
N PRO A 28 0.50 23.60 -2.25
CA PRO A 28 -0.37 24.71 -2.68
C PRO A 28 -0.48 24.84 -4.20
N GLU A 29 0.62 24.60 -4.92
CA GLU A 29 0.63 24.63 -6.39
C GLU A 29 -0.21 23.51 -7.01
N VAL A 30 -0.24 22.34 -6.37
CA VAL A 30 -1.05 21.20 -6.80
C VAL A 30 -2.53 21.47 -6.50
N ALA A 31 -2.85 21.93 -5.30
CA ALA A 31 -4.21 22.23 -4.88
C ALA A 31 -4.89 23.28 -5.78
N ALA A 32 -4.12 24.29 -6.23
CA ALA A 32 -4.59 25.33 -7.15
C ALA A 32 -4.90 24.78 -8.56
N ALA A 33 -4.14 23.78 -9.02
CA ALA A 33 -4.33 23.16 -10.34
C ALA A 33 -5.41 22.08 -10.38
N LEU A 34 -5.78 21.50 -9.22
CA LEU A 34 -6.87 20.54 -9.10
C LEU A 34 -8.24 21.22 -9.23
N ASN A 35 -9.23 20.50 -9.74
CA ASN A 35 -10.63 20.92 -9.71
C ASN A 35 -11.26 20.62 -8.33
N GLU A 36 -12.55 20.92 -8.16
CA GLU A 36 -13.25 20.67 -6.89
C GLU A 36 -13.19 19.19 -6.46
N ARG A 37 -13.38 18.26 -7.41
CA ARG A 37 -13.32 16.82 -7.14
C ARG A 37 -11.92 16.38 -6.73
N GLY A 38 -10.89 16.85 -7.44
CA GLY A 38 -9.49 16.52 -7.14
C GLY A 38 -9.08 16.94 -5.73
N ARG A 39 -9.59 18.07 -5.24
CA ARG A 39 -9.33 18.53 -3.86
C ARG A 39 -9.96 17.66 -2.78
N LEU A 40 -10.91 16.77 -3.13
CA LEU A 40 -11.49 15.82 -2.17
C LEU A 40 -10.56 14.64 -1.85
N VAL A 41 -9.55 14.38 -2.69
CA VAL A 41 -8.59 13.27 -2.53
C VAL A 41 -9.26 11.92 -2.24
N GLU A 42 -10.38 11.65 -2.92
CA GLU A 42 -11.28 10.55 -2.54
C GLU A 42 -10.68 9.14 -2.63
N ASP A 43 -9.66 8.96 -3.47
CA ASP A 43 -8.95 7.69 -3.68
C ASP A 43 -7.79 7.49 -2.69
N THR A 44 -7.87 8.15 -1.53
CA THR A 44 -6.95 7.98 -0.40
C THR A 44 -7.21 6.66 0.30
N ASP A 45 -6.15 6.06 0.81
CA ASP A 45 -6.23 4.90 1.68
C ASP A 45 -6.57 5.38 3.09
N TRP A 46 -7.87 5.57 3.34
CA TRP A 46 -8.34 6.27 4.53
C TRP A 46 -7.99 5.50 5.81
N HIS A 47 -7.52 6.22 6.84
CA HIS A 47 -7.30 5.72 8.21
C HIS A 47 -6.28 4.59 8.34
N MET A 48 -5.36 4.37 7.38
CA MET A 48 -4.41 3.24 7.45
C MET A 48 -3.65 3.15 8.77
N ARG A 49 -3.22 4.28 9.33
CA ARG A 49 -2.52 4.29 10.63
C ARG A 49 -3.39 3.79 11.79
N ARG A 50 -4.67 4.15 11.80
CA ARG A 50 -5.64 3.67 12.80
C ARG A 50 -6.01 2.22 12.54
N LEU A 51 -6.23 1.84 11.28
CA LEU A 51 -6.53 0.47 10.90
C LEU A 51 -5.40 -0.49 11.32
N TYR A 52 -4.13 -0.09 11.17
CA TYR A 52 -2.97 -0.91 11.52
C TYR A 52 -2.45 -0.68 12.95
N ASP A 53 -3.19 -0.01 13.83
CA ASP A 53 -2.72 0.25 15.20
C ASP A 53 -2.44 -1.03 16.01
N PHE A 54 -3.17 -2.12 15.73
CA PHE A 54 -2.94 -3.45 16.28
C PHE A 54 -1.49 -3.92 16.07
N ALA A 55 -0.82 -3.45 15.00
CA ALA A 55 0.51 -3.89 14.65
C ALA A 55 1.59 -3.41 15.63
N ALA A 56 1.26 -2.51 16.56
CA ALA A 56 2.20 -2.02 17.57
C ALA A 56 2.91 -3.15 18.34
N HIS A 57 2.24 -4.27 18.61
CA HIS A 57 2.87 -5.41 19.32
C HIS A 57 3.95 -6.12 18.51
N PHE A 58 3.90 -6.04 17.17
CA PHE A 58 4.97 -6.51 16.28
C PHE A 58 6.17 -5.57 16.26
N GLN A 59 6.08 -4.38 16.86
CA GLN A 59 7.12 -3.34 16.83
C GLN A 59 7.67 -3.06 15.41
N PRO A 60 6.80 -2.82 14.40
CA PRO A 60 7.24 -2.63 13.03
C PRO A 60 7.92 -1.29 12.84
N THR A 61 8.77 -1.21 11.82
CA THR A 61 9.06 0.09 11.21
C THR A 61 7.89 0.48 10.30
N ILE A 62 7.48 1.74 10.33
CA ILE A 62 6.39 2.25 9.49
C ILE A 62 6.92 3.41 8.64
N VAL A 63 6.77 3.31 7.33
CA VAL A 63 7.10 4.34 6.34
C VAL A 63 5.81 4.81 5.69
N GLU A 64 5.41 6.04 5.98
CA GLU A 64 4.08 6.56 5.62
C GLU A 64 4.20 7.87 4.83
N ALA A 65 3.50 7.94 3.70
CA ALA A 65 3.38 9.16 2.93
C ALA A 65 2.30 10.09 3.51
N GLN A 66 2.61 11.38 3.60
CA GLN A 66 1.67 12.42 4.03
C GLN A 66 0.98 13.10 2.84
N LEU A 67 1.51 12.93 1.63
CA LEU A 67 0.97 13.46 0.38
C LEU A 67 -0.14 12.58 -0.19
N SER A 68 -1.13 13.20 -0.81
CA SER A 68 -2.12 12.48 -1.60
C SER A 68 -1.50 11.84 -2.84
N ARG A 69 -1.98 10.64 -3.19
CA ARG A 69 -1.63 9.96 -4.44
C ARG A 69 -1.94 10.78 -5.70
N PHE A 70 -2.86 11.75 -5.62
CA PHE A 70 -3.14 12.67 -6.73
C PHE A 70 -1.97 13.62 -7.01
N VAL A 71 -1.06 13.82 -6.05
CA VAL A 71 0.22 14.50 -6.30
C VAL A 71 1.10 13.60 -7.15
N ILE A 72 1.38 12.40 -6.66
CA ILE A 72 2.10 11.34 -7.39
C ILE A 72 1.80 10.01 -6.70
N ASP A 73 1.56 8.95 -7.48
CA ASP A 73 1.31 7.62 -6.96
C ASP A 73 2.66 6.93 -6.68
N LEU A 74 2.98 6.79 -5.38
CA LEU A 74 4.22 6.19 -4.90
C LEU A 74 4.30 4.66 -5.09
N ASN A 75 3.23 4.03 -5.61
CA ASN A 75 3.17 2.59 -5.87
C ASN A 75 2.97 2.28 -7.37
N ARG A 76 3.40 3.20 -8.26
CA ARG A 76 3.46 3.01 -9.72
C ARG A 76 4.90 2.97 -10.21
N ASP A 77 5.11 2.32 -11.36
CA ASP A 77 6.41 2.31 -12.02
C ASP A 77 6.80 3.75 -12.40
N PRO A 78 7.98 4.27 -11.98
CA PRO A 78 8.41 5.61 -12.29
C PRO A 78 8.66 5.84 -13.80
N ALA A 79 8.83 4.79 -14.59
CA ALA A 79 8.89 4.86 -16.05
C ALA A 79 7.49 4.96 -16.70
N GLY A 80 6.40 4.80 -15.93
CA GLY A 80 5.02 4.82 -16.42
C GLY A 80 4.58 3.53 -17.10
N ALA A 81 5.36 2.45 -16.98
CA ALA A 81 4.98 1.16 -17.54
C ALA A 81 3.75 0.58 -16.81
N SER A 82 2.77 0.10 -17.58
CA SER A 82 1.61 -0.58 -17.00
C SER A 82 2.03 -1.92 -16.40
N LEU A 83 1.75 -2.09 -15.11
CA LEU A 83 2.01 -3.33 -14.36
C LEU A 83 0.91 -4.39 -14.59
N TYR A 84 -0.16 -4.03 -15.31
CA TYR A 84 -1.31 -4.90 -15.60
C TYR A 84 -1.71 -4.75 -17.09
N PRO A 85 -0.96 -5.38 -18.01
CA PRO A 85 -1.25 -5.28 -19.44
C PRO A 85 -2.68 -5.72 -19.78
N GLY A 86 -3.39 -4.89 -20.55
CA GLY A 86 -4.78 -5.15 -20.93
C GLY A 86 -5.84 -4.87 -19.85
N GLN A 87 -5.45 -4.28 -18.72
CA GLN A 87 -6.37 -3.84 -17.68
C GLN A 87 -6.32 -2.32 -17.50
N GLU A 88 -7.46 -1.73 -17.14
CA GLU A 88 -7.54 -0.33 -16.73
C GLU A 88 -6.66 -0.08 -15.50
N THR A 89 -5.82 0.94 -15.55
CA THR A 89 -4.93 1.34 -14.46
C THR A 89 -4.91 2.85 -14.32
N THR A 90 -4.38 3.34 -13.20
CA THR A 90 -4.09 4.77 -13.03
C THR A 90 -2.63 5.06 -13.35
N ASP A 91 -2.37 6.28 -13.80
CA ASP A 91 -1.04 6.79 -14.13
C ASP A 91 -0.19 7.07 -12.87
N LEU A 92 1.11 7.27 -13.08
CA LEU A 92 2.05 7.73 -12.04
C LEU A 92 1.61 9.06 -11.43
N VAL A 93 1.08 9.97 -12.24
CA VAL A 93 0.38 11.17 -11.77
C VAL A 93 -1.07 11.05 -12.23
N PRO A 94 -1.99 10.62 -11.35
CA PRO A 94 -3.36 10.34 -11.74
C PRO A 94 -4.01 11.55 -12.42
N THR A 95 -4.66 11.32 -13.56
CA THR A 95 -5.43 12.35 -14.29
C THR A 95 -6.93 12.26 -14.01
N THR A 96 -7.37 11.11 -13.52
CA THR A 96 -8.73 10.82 -13.09
C THR A 96 -8.75 10.15 -11.73
N THR A 97 -9.92 10.16 -11.09
CA THR A 97 -10.21 9.26 -9.97
C THR A 97 -10.29 7.81 -10.45
N PHE A 98 -10.39 6.87 -9.52
CA PHE A 98 -10.62 5.45 -9.85
C PHE A 98 -11.90 5.22 -10.64
N ASP A 99 -12.94 6.02 -10.36
CA ASP A 99 -14.21 6.00 -11.09
C ASP A 99 -14.11 6.67 -12.49
N GLY A 100 -12.97 7.27 -12.82
CA GLY A 100 -12.72 7.92 -14.12
C GLY A 100 -13.13 9.39 -14.20
N ALA A 101 -13.48 10.03 -13.08
CA ALA A 101 -13.78 11.46 -13.08
C ALA A 101 -12.48 12.28 -13.21
N PRO A 102 -12.40 13.29 -14.10
CA PRO A 102 -11.20 14.13 -14.22
C PRO A 102 -10.97 14.93 -12.93
N ILE A 103 -9.70 15.10 -12.53
CA ILE A 103 -9.35 15.79 -11.26
C ILE A 103 -8.60 17.11 -11.43
N TRP A 104 -8.15 17.44 -12.65
CA TRP A 104 -7.37 18.65 -12.93
C TRP A 104 -8.20 19.71 -13.64
N GLN A 105 -7.94 20.98 -13.31
CA GLN A 105 -8.28 22.10 -14.20
C GLN A 105 -7.22 22.23 -15.31
N MET A 106 -5.96 22.02 -14.94
CA MET A 106 -4.82 21.96 -15.84
C MET A 106 -3.96 20.77 -15.43
N ALA A 107 -3.89 19.76 -16.29
CA ALA A 107 -3.11 18.56 -16.03
C ALA A 107 -1.60 18.88 -16.07
N PRO A 108 -0.79 18.21 -15.23
CA PRO A 108 0.66 18.39 -15.25
C PRO A 108 1.25 17.90 -16.57
N ASP A 109 2.23 18.63 -17.09
CA ASP A 109 3.00 18.23 -18.26
C ASP A 109 4.16 17.28 -17.89
N ALA A 110 4.93 16.85 -18.89
CA ALA A 110 6.06 15.95 -18.68
C ALA A 110 7.15 16.56 -17.76
N ALA A 111 7.39 17.86 -17.84
CA ALA A 111 8.40 18.52 -17.01
C ALA A 111 7.96 18.55 -15.54
N GLU A 112 6.67 18.79 -15.29
CA GLU A 112 6.08 18.72 -13.95
C GLU A 112 6.09 17.29 -13.40
N ILE A 113 5.81 16.28 -14.23
CA ILE A 113 5.93 14.87 -13.82
C ILE A 113 7.37 14.55 -13.37
N GLU A 114 8.40 14.95 -14.12
CA GLU A 114 9.80 14.75 -13.73
C GLU A 114 10.16 15.49 -12.44
N ARG A 115 9.68 16.74 -12.27
CA ARG A 115 9.85 17.48 -11.01
C ARG A 115 9.25 16.72 -9.84
N ARG A 116 8.02 16.19 -9.97
CA ARG A 116 7.32 15.42 -8.92
C ARG A 116 8.04 14.12 -8.59
N LYS A 117 8.61 13.44 -9.59
CA LYS A 117 9.46 12.26 -9.35
C LYS A 117 10.63 12.61 -8.42
N ALA A 118 11.35 13.70 -8.73
CA ALA A 118 12.48 14.14 -7.93
C ALA A 118 12.07 14.64 -6.53
N ALA A 119 10.96 15.38 -6.44
CA ALA A 119 10.54 16.05 -5.20
C ALA A 119 9.80 15.13 -4.21
N TYR A 120 9.10 14.09 -4.70
CA TYR A 120 8.16 13.32 -3.89
C TYR A 120 8.38 11.80 -3.99
N PHE A 121 8.49 11.27 -5.21
CA PHE A 121 8.67 9.83 -5.43
C PHE A 121 10.03 9.35 -4.90
N GLN A 122 11.11 9.99 -5.35
CA GLN A 122 12.47 9.60 -4.97
C GLN A 122 12.69 9.68 -3.44
N PRO A 123 12.28 10.74 -2.72
CA PRO A 123 12.44 10.77 -1.27
C PRO A 123 11.70 9.66 -0.53
N TYR A 124 10.48 9.31 -0.93
CA TYR A 124 9.74 8.21 -0.30
C TYR A 124 10.47 6.88 -0.50
N HIS A 125 10.89 6.60 -1.73
CA HIS A 125 11.62 5.39 -2.07
C HIS A 125 13.02 5.34 -1.45
N GLN A 126 13.69 6.47 -1.25
CA GLN A 126 14.94 6.54 -0.50
C GLN A 126 14.73 6.18 0.97
N ALA A 127 13.70 6.72 1.62
CA ALA A 127 13.36 6.39 3.00
C ALA A 127 13.02 4.89 3.15
N LEU A 128 12.19 4.36 2.25
CA LEU A 128 11.82 2.95 2.29
C LEU A 128 13.02 2.03 2.04
N THR A 129 13.88 2.37 1.07
CA THR A 129 15.12 1.60 0.79
C THR A 129 16.06 1.61 1.99
N ALA A 130 16.23 2.75 2.64
CA ALA A 130 17.09 2.88 3.83
C ALA A 130 16.58 2.01 4.99
N GLU A 131 15.27 2.00 5.24
CA GLU A 131 14.70 1.19 6.31
C GLU A 131 14.71 -0.31 5.98
N ILE A 132 14.49 -0.72 4.71
CA ILE A 132 14.68 -2.11 4.28
C ILE A 132 16.11 -2.58 4.55
N ALA A 133 17.11 -1.78 4.13
CA ALA A 133 18.51 -2.11 4.34
C ALA A 133 18.87 -2.20 5.83
N ARG A 134 18.35 -1.27 6.65
CA ARG A 134 18.55 -1.27 8.11
C ARG A 134 17.96 -2.51 8.77
N VAL A 135 16.68 -2.80 8.52
CA VAL A 135 15.96 -3.95 9.10
C VAL A 135 16.63 -5.26 8.69
N GLN A 136 17.04 -5.38 7.42
CA GLN A 136 17.77 -6.54 6.95
C GLN A 136 19.14 -6.68 7.63
N ALA A 137 19.88 -5.60 7.85
CA ALA A 137 21.16 -5.65 8.54
C ALA A 137 21.01 -6.08 10.01
N GLU A 138 19.93 -5.68 10.68
CA GLU A 138 19.67 -6.00 12.09
C GLU A 138 19.12 -7.42 12.30
N HIS A 139 18.28 -7.91 11.38
CA HIS A 139 17.55 -9.17 11.56
C HIS A 139 17.99 -10.29 10.60
N GLY A 140 18.82 -9.97 9.61
CA GLY A 140 19.24 -10.88 8.54
C GLY A 140 18.22 -11.07 7.41
N TYR A 141 17.03 -10.48 7.53
CA TYR A 141 15.94 -10.50 6.55
C TYR A 141 14.94 -9.37 6.81
N CYS A 142 14.06 -9.10 5.85
CA CYS A 142 12.99 -8.11 5.96
C CYS A 142 11.67 -8.69 5.43
N VAL A 143 10.57 -8.44 6.14
CA VAL A 143 9.20 -8.64 5.67
C VAL A 143 8.58 -7.27 5.43
N LEU A 144 8.42 -6.90 4.16
CA LEU A 144 7.78 -5.68 3.73
C LEU A 144 6.28 -5.93 3.49
N TRP A 145 5.44 -5.36 4.34
CA TRP A 145 4.00 -5.41 4.20
C TRP A 145 3.52 -4.08 3.61
N ASP A 146 3.09 -4.10 2.35
CA ASP A 146 2.59 -2.94 1.62
C ASP A 146 1.08 -2.81 1.86
N CYS A 147 0.70 -1.80 2.65
CA CYS A 147 -0.64 -1.64 3.18
C CYS A 147 -1.48 -0.77 2.25
N HIS A 148 -2.59 -1.30 1.74
CA HIS A 148 -3.49 -0.58 0.83
C HIS A 148 -4.97 -0.76 1.17
N SER A 149 -5.78 0.18 0.69
CA SER A 149 -7.23 0.06 0.71
C SER A 149 -7.90 0.76 -0.46
N ILE A 150 -9.05 0.26 -0.92
CA ILE A 150 -9.77 0.81 -2.06
C ILE A 150 -11.29 0.65 -1.92
N LYS A 151 -12.06 1.51 -2.58
CA LYS A 151 -13.53 1.36 -2.65
C LYS A 151 -13.90 -0.05 -3.12
N SER A 152 -14.92 -0.62 -2.50
CA SER A 152 -15.34 -2.00 -2.74
C SER A 152 -16.00 -2.23 -4.09
N VAL A 153 -16.49 -1.19 -4.75
CA VAL A 153 -17.14 -1.28 -6.07
C VAL A 153 -16.59 -0.18 -6.98
N ILE A 154 -15.81 -0.57 -7.98
CA ILE A 154 -15.28 0.34 -9.01
C ILE A 154 -15.40 -0.37 -10.37
N PRO A 155 -16.55 -0.23 -11.07
CA PRO A 155 -16.82 -0.98 -12.32
C PRO A 155 -15.77 -0.77 -13.41
N ARG A 156 -15.08 0.37 -13.39
CA ARG A 156 -13.97 0.66 -14.31
C ARG A 156 -12.76 -0.26 -14.07
N LEU A 157 -12.48 -0.63 -12.83
CA LEU A 157 -11.27 -1.38 -12.47
C LEU A 157 -11.50 -2.88 -12.31
N PHE A 158 -12.70 -3.28 -11.89
CA PHE A 158 -13.08 -4.68 -11.67
C PHE A 158 -14.60 -4.86 -11.65
N GLU A 159 -15.05 -6.08 -11.93
CA GLU A 159 -16.47 -6.44 -11.92
C GLU A 159 -16.97 -6.71 -10.49
N GLY A 160 -18.18 -6.24 -10.18
CA GLY A 160 -18.87 -6.54 -8.93
C GLY A 160 -18.22 -5.90 -7.69
N THR A 161 -18.38 -6.57 -6.56
CA THR A 161 -17.79 -6.16 -5.27
C THR A 161 -16.45 -6.87 -5.06
N LEU A 162 -15.42 -6.10 -4.77
CA LEU A 162 -14.09 -6.61 -4.46
C LEU A 162 -14.14 -7.51 -3.22
N PRO A 163 -13.39 -8.64 -3.19
CA PRO A 163 -13.15 -9.36 -1.95
C PRO A 163 -12.60 -8.42 -0.86
N THR A 164 -12.93 -8.70 0.40
CA THR A 164 -12.48 -7.85 1.52
C THR A 164 -10.96 -7.84 1.66
N LEU A 165 -10.32 -9.00 1.54
CA LEU A 165 -8.87 -9.16 1.67
C LEU A 165 -8.26 -9.63 0.33
N ASN A 166 -7.40 -8.81 -0.27
CA ASN A 166 -6.73 -9.14 -1.53
C ASN A 166 -5.22 -9.16 -1.29
N LEU A 167 -4.67 -10.36 -1.12
CA LEU A 167 -3.24 -10.55 -0.92
C LEU A 167 -2.53 -10.56 -2.28
N GLY A 168 -1.53 -9.71 -2.47
CA GLY A 168 -0.71 -9.63 -3.68
C GLY A 168 0.75 -9.98 -3.40
N THR A 169 1.34 -10.85 -4.21
CA THR A 169 2.72 -11.35 -4.04
C THR A 169 3.52 -11.35 -5.34
N ASN A 170 3.13 -10.47 -6.27
CA ASN A 170 3.57 -10.46 -7.65
C ASN A 170 3.50 -11.86 -8.29
N SER A 171 2.36 -12.54 -8.17
CA SER A 171 2.19 -13.90 -8.68
C SER A 171 3.24 -14.89 -8.15
N GLY A 172 3.63 -14.74 -6.88
CA GLY A 172 4.57 -15.63 -6.18
C GLY A 172 6.04 -15.24 -6.31
N GLU A 173 6.36 -14.11 -6.94
CA GLU A 173 7.74 -13.67 -7.17
C GLU A 173 8.29 -12.76 -6.04
N SER A 174 7.43 -12.04 -5.31
CA SER A 174 7.88 -11.01 -4.35
C SER A 174 8.20 -11.54 -2.96
N CYS A 175 7.84 -12.78 -2.64
CA CYS A 175 8.15 -13.43 -1.38
C CYS A 175 8.40 -14.93 -1.59
N ALA A 176 8.90 -15.63 -0.56
CA ALA A 176 9.13 -17.06 -0.69
C ALA A 176 7.80 -17.84 -0.62
N PRO A 177 7.66 -18.98 -1.32
CA PRO A 177 6.41 -19.76 -1.31
C PRO A 177 5.91 -20.16 0.09
N SER A 178 6.82 -20.40 1.04
CA SER A 178 6.47 -20.70 2.43
C SER A 178 5.86 -19.50 3.17
N VAL A 179 6.30 -18.29 2.85
CA VAL A 179 5.77 -17.04 3.44
C VAL A 179 4.40 -16.72 2.86
N GLU A 180 4.25 -16.81 1.54
CA GLU A 180 2.95 -16.69 0.86
C GLU A 180 1.95 -17.73 1.39
N GLY A 181 2.35 -19.00 1.42
CA GLY A 181 1.50 -20.11 1.86
C GLY A 181 1.01 -19.94 3.30
N ALA A 182 1.87 -19.48 4.21
CA ALA A 182 1.48 -19.21 5.60
C ALA A 182 0.48 -18.05 5.70
N ALA A 183 0.71 -16.95 4.97
CA ALA A 183 -0.21 -15.82 4.94
C ALA A 183 -1.59 -16.22 4.40
N ILE A 184 -1.64 -16.98 3.30
CA ILE A 184 -2.90 -17.45 2.71
C ILE A 184 -3.64 -18.41 3.65
N ALA A 185 -2.91 -19.34 4.28
CA ALA A 185 -3.53 -20.28 5.22
C ALA A 185 -4.16 -19.55 6.42
N ALA A 186 -3.46 -18.56 6.97
CA ALA A 186 -3.99 -17.72 8.04
C ALA A 186 -5.14 -16.81 7.58
N MET A 187 -5.11 -16.35 6.33
CA MET A 187 -6.19 -15.58 5.72
C MET A 187 -7.44 -16.46 5.56
N ALA A 188 -7.30 -17.68 5.04
CA ALA A 188 -8.39 -18.64 4.83
C ALA A 188 -9.14 -19.07 6.09
N SER A 189 -8.57 -18.86 7.29
CA SER A 189 -9.27 -19.08 8.56
C SER A 189 -10.08 -17.89 9.04
N GLN A 190 -10.12 -16.77 8.30
CA GLN A 190 -10.82 -15.54 8.67
C GLN A 190 -12.22 -15.48 8.03
N PRO A 191 -13.16 -14.73 8.62
CA PRO A 191 -14.54 -14.68 8.14
C PRO A 191 -14.76 -13.77 6.91
N PHE A 192 -13.69 -13.32 6.26
CA PHE A 192 -13.73 -12.33 5.19
C PHE A 192 -13.69 -13.00 3.81
N THR A 193 -14.32 -12.38 2.81
CA THR A 193 -14.07 -12.75 1.42
C THR A 193 -12.64 -12.39 1.06
N GLN A 194 -11.99 -13.25 0.28
CA GLN A 194 -10.57 -13.13 0.08
C GLN A 194 -10.10 -13.69 -1.26
N VAL A 195 -8.97 -13.19 -1.74
CA VAL A 195 -8.31 -13.68 -2.95
C VAL A 195 -6.80 -13.49 -2.85
N LEU A 196 -6.05 -14.40 -3.47
CA LEU A 196 -4.62 -14.27 -3.72
C LEU A 196 -4.40 -13.87 -5.17
N ASN A 197 -3.60 -12.83 -5.41
CA ASN A 197 -3.18 -12.39 -6.74
C ASN A 197 -4.35 -12.23 -7.72
N GLY A 198 -5.48 -11.74 -7.22
CA GLY A 198 -6.68 -11.43 -8.02
C GLY A 198 -6.49 -10.17 -8.85
N ARG A 199 -7.32 -9.15 -8.62
CA ARG A 199 -7.16 -7.84 -9.26
C ARG A 199 -5.86 -7.14 -8.83
N PHE A 200 -5.52 -7.26 -7.56
CA PHE A 200 -4.33 -6.66 -6.94
C PHE A 200 -3.29 -7.74 -6.70
N LYS A 201 -2.24 -7.74 -7.53
CA LYS A 201 -1.14 -8.70 -7.47
C LYS A 201 0.09 -8.13 -6.76
N GLY A 202 0.00 -6.95 -6.15
CA GLY A 202 1.16 -6.17 -5.72
C GLY A 202 1.40 -4.99 -6.66
N GLY A 203 1.88 -3.86 -6.14
CA GLY A 203 2.17 -2.64 -6.89
C GLY A 203 3.63 -2.58 -7.34
N TRP A 204 4.13 -1.37 -7.58
CA TRP A 204 5.54 -1.15 -7.85
C TRP A 204 6.42 -1.53 -6.64
N ILE A 205 6.03 -1.13 -5.42
CA ILE A 205 6.76 -1.39 -4.18
C ILE A 205 6.96 -2.90 -3.99
N THR A 206 5.88 -3.69 -4.08
CA THR A 206 5.96 -5.15 -3.95
C THR A 206 6.89 -5.78 -4.98
N ARG A 207 6.81 -5.35 -6.25
CA ARG A 207 7.63 -5.90 -7.35
C ARG A 207 9.09 -5.48 -7.27
N HIS A 208 9.34 -4.23 -6.89
CA HIS A 208 10.67 -3.65 -6.89
C HIS A 208 11.51 -4.15 -5.71
N TYR A 209 10.91 -4.18 -4.52
CA TYR A 209 11.59 -4.53 -3.27
C TYR A 209 11.45 -6.01 -2.91
N GLY A 210 10.44 -6.72 -3.41
CA GLY A 210 10.29 -8.16 -3.20
C GLY A 210 11.43 -8.93 -3.87
N ARG A 211 12.41 -9.34 -3.08
CA ARG A 211 13.60 -10.08 -3.52
C ARG A 211 13.85 -11.22 -2.54
N PRO A 212 13.06 -12.32 -2.60
CA PRO A 212 13.17 -13.40 -1.61
C PRO A 212 14.51 -14.14 -1.63
N PHE A 213 15.27 -14.05 -2.74
CA PHE A 213 16.64 -14.55 -2.84
C PHE A 213 17.65 -13.66 -2.10
N GLU A 214 17.36 -12.35 -1.98
CA GLU A 214 18.10 -11.40 -1.16
C GLU A 214 17.46 -11.27 0.24
N ARG A 215 16.61 -12.21 0.67
CA ARG A 215 15.97 -12.21 2.00
C ARG A 215 15.07 -10.99 2.27
N VAL A 216 14.46 -10.41 1.23
CA VAL A 216 13.38 -9.41 1.35
C VAL A 216 12.09 -10.03 0.83
N HIS A 217 11.13 -10.24 1.72
CA HIS A 217 9.82 -10.79 1.38
C HIS A 217 8.80 -9.66 1.37
N ALA A 218 8.26 -9.31 0.20
CA ALA A 218 7.25 -8.28 0.07
C ALA A 218 5.87 -8.89 -0.20
N LEU A 219 4.86 -8.43 0.53
CA LEU A 219 3.45 -8.78 0.34
C LEU A 219 2.62 -7.50 0.34
N GLN A 220 1.67 -7.38 -0.59
CA GLN A 220 0.65 -6.32 -0.56
C GLN A 220 -0.62 -6.86 0.06
N MET A 221 -1.24 -6.07 0.92
CA MET A 221 -2.61 -6.30 1.38
C MET A 221 -3.49 -5.15 0.92
N GLU A 222 -4.40 -5.43 0.00
CA GLU A 222 -5.41 -4.48 -0.47
C GLU A 222 -6.76 -4.82 0.17
N ILE A 223 -7.32 -3.84 0.88
CA ILE A 223 -8.51 -4.00 1.72
C ILE A 223 -9.69 -3.22 1.12
N ALA A 224 -10.87 -3.84 1.02
CA ALA A 224 -12.08 -3.10 0.67
C ALA A 224 -12.45 -2.10 1.79
N LEU A 225 -12.59 -0.81 1.46
CA LEU A 225 -12.91 0.26 2.43
C LEU A 225 -14.16 -0.05 3.28
N SER A 226 -15.17 -0.69 2.70
CA SER A 226 -16.41 -1.10 3.37
C SER A 226 -16.19 -2.03 4.57
N ALA A 227 -15.02 -2.65 4.69
CA ALA A 227 -14.65 -3.50 5.82
C ALA A 227 -14.28 -2.73 7.09
N TYR A 228 -14.07 -1.41 7.01
CA TYR A 228 -13.73 -0.59 8.18
C TYR A 228 -14.28 0.85 8.14
N LEU A 229 -14.92 1.25 7.04
CA LEU A 229 -15.66 2.51 6.99
C LEU A 229 -17.16 2.28 7.22
N GLY A 230 -17.82 3.26 7.84
CA GLY A 230 -19.28 3.32 7.91
C GLY A 230 -19.87 3.43 6.51
N GLU A 231 -19.33 4.36 5.71
CA GLU A 231 -19.68 4.62 4.31
C GLU A 231 -18.42 4.87 3.47
N GLU A 232 -18.39 4.39 2.22
CA GLU A 232 -17.30 4.64 1.26
C GLU A 232 -17.42 6.02 0.59
N ALA A 233 -17.77 7.04 1.39
CA ALA A 233 -18.00 8.41 0.94
C ALA A 233 -17.58 9.40 2.05
N ALA A 234 -17.35 10.66 1.67
CA ALA A 234 -17.00 11.72 2.61
C ALA A 234 -18.04 11.82 3.76
N PRO A 235 -17.60 11.93 5.03
CA PRO A 235 -16.23 12.22 5.48
C PRO A 235 -15.35 10.98 5.73
N TRP A 236 -15.67 9.82 5.13
CA TRP A 236 -14.98 8.53 5.28
C TRP A 236 -14.88 8.12 6.74
N THR A 237 -15.99 8.11 7.45
CA THR A 237 -16.02 7.81 8.88
C THR A 237 -15.52 6.40 9.16
N PHE A 238 -14.48 6.28 9.99
CA PHE A 238 -13.98 5.01 10.49
C PHE A 238 -15.02 4.35 11.41
N ASP A 239 -15.32 3.08 11.18
CA ASP A 239 -16.25 2.27 11.96
C ASP A 239 -15.46 1.23 12.77
N GLU A 240 -15.30 1.52 14.07
CA GLU A 240 -14.57 0.66 15.02
C GLU A 240 -15.13 -0.76 15.09
N ALA A 241 -16.46 -0.93 14.99
CA ALA A 241 -17.08 -2.23 15.12
C ALA A 241 -16.79 -3.11 13.89
N LYS A 242 -16.71 -2.51 12.70
CA LYS A 242 -16.26 -3.19 11.48
C LYS A 242 -14.76 -3.44 11.49
N ALA A 243 -13.97 -2.46 11.94
CA ALA A 243 -12.52 -2.54 11.95
C ALA A 243 -11.99 -3.62 12.90
N ALA A 244 -12.56 -3.78 14.11
CA ALA A 244 -12.05 -4.71 15.12
C ALA A 244 -11.84 -6.18 14.64
N PRO A 245 -12.82 -6.85 13.99
CA PRO A 245 -12.58 -8.19 13.44
C PRO A 245 -11.56 -8.19 12.30
N LEU A 246 -11.51 -7.13 11.50
CA LEU A 246 -10.52 -6.98 10.43
C LEU A 246 -9.10 -6.85 10.98
N GLN A 247 -8.89 -6.04 12.02
CA GLN A 247 -7.61 -5.90 12.71
C GLN A 247 -7.12 -7.23 13.29
N THR A 248 -8.04 -8.01 13.87
CA THR A 248 -7.75 -9.36 14.38
C THR A 248 -7.27 -10.28 13.24
N ALA A 249 -7.98 -10.28 12.12
CA ALA A 249 -7.61 -11.05 10.93
C ALA A 249 -6.24 -10.64 10.37
N LEU A 250 -6.01 -9.34 10.18
CA LEU A 250 -4.74 -8.80 9.68
C LEU A 250 -3.57 -9.15 10.61
N SER A 251 -3.77 -9.06 11.93
CA SER A 251 -2.76 -9.48 12.92
C SER A 251 -2.41 -10.95 12.76
N ALA A 252 -3.39 -11.84 12.59
CA ALA A 252 -3.14 -13.27 12.40
C ALA A 252 -2.36 -13.57 11.11
N ILE A 253 -2.72 -12.89 10.01
CA ILE A 253 -2.08 -13.06 8.71
C ILE A 253 -0.62 -12.58 8.75
N ILE A 254 -0.38 -11.40 9.31
CA ILE A 254 0.97 -10.83 9.45
C ILE A 254 1.83 -11.73 10.35
N ALA A 255 1.28 -12.21 11.47
CA ALA A 255 2.00 -13.13 12.35
C ALA A 255 2.44 -14.41 11.61
N ALA A 256 1.54 -15.02 10.83
CA ALA A 256 1.86 -16.21 10.06
C ALA A 256 2.96 -15.97 9.01
N ALA A 257 2.91 -14.84 8.30
CA ALA A 257 3.94 -14.45 7.34
C ALA A 257 5.31 -14.25 8.03
N LEU A 258 5.33 -13.55 9.18
CA LEU A 258 6.53 -13.31 9.96
C LEU A 258 7.14 -14.60 10.51
N ASP A 259 6.32 -15.51 11.05
CA ASP A 259 6.77 -16.79 11.59
C ASP A 259 7.35 -17.70 10.50
N ALA A 260 6.72 -17.72 9.32
CA ALA A 260 7.22 -18.45 8.16
C ALA A 260 8.55 -17.88 7.64
N ALA A 261 8.66 -16.55 7.54
CA ALA A 261 9.91 -15.88 7.14
C ALA A 261 11.03 -16.17 8.15
N ARG A 262 10.74 -16.06 9.46
CA ARG A 262 11.69 -16.40 10.52
C ARG A 262 12.20 -17.84 10.41
N THR A 263 11.29 -18.78 10.17
CA THR A 263 11.62 -20.21 10.05
C THR A 263 12.49 -20.47 8.83
N LEU A 264 12.13 -19.88 7.69
CA LEU A 264 12.89 -19.97 6.45
C LEU A 264 14.32 -19.42 6.64
N GLU A 265 14.45 -18.19 7.12
CA GLU A 265 15.74 -17.49 7.15
C GLU A 265 16.69 -18.01 8.24
N ARG A 266 16.15 -18.61 9.31
CA ARG A 266 16.95 -19.38 10.27
C ARG A 266 17.52 -20.67 9.69
N SER A 267 16.85 -21.30 8.74
CA SER A 267 17.37 -22.51 8.08
C SER A 267 18.41 -22.22 7.00
N ARG A 268 18.52 -20.95 6.57
CA ARG A 268 19.50 -20.44 5.60
C ARG A 268 20.76 -19.86 6.24
N SER A 269 20.80 -19.76 7.57
CA SER A 269 21.91 -19.18 8.35
C SER A 269 22.67 -20.29 9.06
#